data_AF-A0AAU9R9F4-F1
#
_entry.id   AF-A0AAU9R9F4-F1
#
_cell.length_a   1.000
_cell.length_b   1.000
_cell.length_c   1.000
_cell.angle_alpha   90.00
_cell.angle_beta   90.00
_cell.angle_gamma   90.00
#
_symmetry.space_group_name_H-M   'P 1'
#
loop_
_entity.id
_entity.type
_entity.pdbx_description
1 polymer ?
#
loop_
_entity_poly.entity_id
_entity_poly.type
_entity_poly.pdbx_seq_one_letter_code
_entity_poly.pdbx_strand_id
1 'polypeptide(L)'
;MGRGLLELHLHASPIAGVELVTELLTSNTLVKLTISGYYDLQVGRVFLPALKSLSLLSVYMIDHPNYSRLVDGCPVLEDLFIRDDGEPGCGAFIESASIKRLVVFTRCRPVDRDMAHDLICFEAPSLVYLDYSSYVSESYEFIDLDLLVDVRLSLKLWESTNDIDYSDDDDDDDDDDDAEDDDDDDNLKSFYGKQKPLIFGDVTKLVEGISNITTLHLSPNSLEGRFFSATCSSSSCCN
;
A
#
# COMPACT_ATOMS: atom_id res chain seq x y z
N MET A 1 -19.65 -35.52 -17.23
CA MET A 1 -18.57 -34.51 -17.18
C MET A 1 -19.14 -33.26 -16.53
N GLY A 2 -18.99 -33.12 -15.22
CA GLY A 2 -19.50 -31.96 -14.49
C GLY A 2 -18.72 -30.73 -14.92
N ARG A 3 -19.42 -29.66 -15.32
CA ARG A 3 -18.77 -28.36 -15.55
C ARG A 3 -18.27 -27.89 -14.18
N GLY A 4 -16.96 -27.99 -13.97
CA GLY A 4 -16.34 -27.54 -12.71
C GLY A 4 -16.60 -26.06 -12.48
N LEU A 5 -16.66 -25.66 -11.22
CA LEU A 5 -16.80 -24.26 -10.84
C LEU A 5 -15.58 -23.48 -11.36
N LEU A 6 -15.83 -22.52 -12.26
CA LEU A 6 -14.77 -21.71 -12.89
C LEU A 6 -14.56 -20.38 -12.17
N GLU A 7 -15.62 -19.83 -11.59
CA GLU A 7 -15.59 -18.53 -10.91
C GLU A 7 -16.28 -18.66 -9.55
N LEU A 8 -15.67 -18.07 -8.52
CA LEU A 8 -16.19 -18.08 -7.16
C LEU A 8 -16.05 -16.67 -6.57
N HIS A 9 -17.16 -16.17 -6.04
CA HIS A 9 -17.22 -14.90 -5.34
C HIS A 9 -17.66 -15.15 -3.90
N LEU A 10 -16.78 -14.85 -2.96
CA LEU A 10 -17.03 -14.92 -1.53
C LEU A 10 -17.22 -13.49 -1.01
N HIS A 11 -18.34 -13.25 -0.34
CA HIS A 11 -18.63 -11.97 0.29
C HIS A 11 -19.03 -12.16 1.76
N ALA A 12 -18.34 -11.46 2.66
CA ALA A 12 -18.67 -11.40 4.08
C ALA A 12 -19.01 -9.97 4.50
N SER A 13 -20.16 -9.83 5.16
CA SER A 13 -20.58 -8.55 5.73
C SER A 13 -19.71 -8.18 6.95
N PRO A 14 -19.45 -6.89 7.21
CA PRO A 14 -18.66 -6.41 8.37
C PRO A 14 -19.06 -6.97 9.73
N ILE A 15 -20.31 -7.37 9.89
CA ILE A 15 -20.86 -7.84 11.16
C ILE A 15 -20.62 -9.35 11.35
N ALA A 16 -20.18 -10.05 10.31
CA ALA A 16 -20.26 -11.50 10.26
C ALA A 16 -19.07 -12.23 10.88
N GLY A 17 -17.94 -11.56 11.20
CA GLY A 17 -16.79 -12.18 11.88
C GLY A 17 -16.44 -13.56 11.33
N VAL A 18 -16.35 -13.69 10.01
CA VAL A 18 -16.25 -14.98 9.33
C VAL A 18 -14.80 -15.40 9.24
N GLU A 19 -14.46 -16.48 9.92
CA GLU A 19 -13.19 -17.17 9.71
C GLU A 19 -13.30 -17.97 8.41
N LEU A 20 -12.44 -17.64 7.43
CA LEU A 20 -12.36 -18.39 6.19
C LEU A 20 -11.25 -19.44 6.29
N VAL A 21 -11.60 -20.62 6.79
CA VAL A 21 -10.66 -21.75 6.83
C VAL A 21 -10.41 -22.25 5.41
N THR A 22 -9.17 -22.09 4.93
CA THR A 22 -8.83 -22.31 3.52
C THR A 22 -8.73 -23.77 3.08
N GLU A 23 -9.09 -24.74 3.93
CA GLU A 23 -9.32 -26.13 3.50
C GLU A 23 -10.32 -26.22 2.34
N LEU A 24 -11.19 -25.20 2.20
CA LEU A 24 -12.14 -25.02 1.12
C LEU A 24 -11.54 -24.38 -0.17
N LEU A 25 -10.34 -23.81 -0.12
CA LEU A 25 -9.65 -23.22 -1.29
C LEU A 25 -8.80 -24.25 -2.05
N THR A 26 -9.41 -25.40 -2.31
CA THR A 26 -8.82 -26.48 -3.12
C THR A 26 -9.71 -26.73 -4.33
N SER A 27 -9.23 -26.35 -5.51
CA SER A 27 -9.98 -26.53 -6.76
C SER A 27 -9.07 -26.57 -7.98
N ASN A 28 -9.23 -27.61 -8.78
CA ASN A 28 -8.47 -27.79 -10.03
C ASN A 28 -9.11 -27.11 -11.24
N THR A 29 -10.29 -26.51 -11.08
CA THR A 29 -11.04 -25.88 -12.18
C THR A 29 -11.28 -24.40 -11.98
N LEU A 30 -11.08 -23.88 -10.77
CA LEU A 30 -11.34 -22.49 -10.46
C LEU A 30 -10.31 -21.60 -11.17
N VAL A 31 -10.79 -20.70 -12.02
CA VAL A 31 -9.99 -19.77 -12.82
C VAL A 31 -10.01 -18.37 -12.21
N LYS A 32 -11.12 -18.00 -11.55
CA LYS A 32 -11.31 -16.68 -10.95
C LYS A 32 -11.85 -16.79 -9.53
N LEU A 33 -11.20 -16.09 -8.61
CA LEU A 33 -11.60 -16.00 -7.21
C LEU A 33 -11.70 -14.53 -6.81
N THR A 34 -12.82 -14.16 -6.21
CA THR A 34 -12.98 -12.87 -5.56
C THR A 34 -13.36 -13.10 -4.11
N ILE A 35 -12.61 -12.49 -3.20
CA ILE A 35 -12.88 -12.47 -1.77
C ILE A 35 -13.15 -11.02 -1.41
N SER A 36 -14.29 -10.74 -0.78
CA SER A 36 -14.72 -9.39 -0.49
C SER A 36 -15.33 -9.22 0.89
N GLY A 37 -14.96 -8.14 1.57
CA GLY A 37 -15.46 -7.80 2.90
C GLY A 37 -14.64 -8.43 4.03
N TYR A 38 -15.24 -8.53 5.21
CA TYR A 38 -14.51 -8.72 6.46
C TYR A 38 -14.35 -10.20 6.78
N TYR A 39 -13.23 -10.75 6.32
CA TYR A 39 -12.79 -12.10 6.65
C TYR A 39 -11.59 -12.02 7.57
N ASP A 40 -11.56 -12.90 8.58
CA ASP A 40 -10.30 -13.31 9.18
C ASP A 40 -9.77 -14.50 8.37
N LEU A 41 -8.70 -14.27 7.61
CA LEU A 41 -8.19 -15.25 6.66
C LEU A 41 -7.02 -16.03 7.27
N GLN A 42 -7.32 -17.17 7.88
CA GLN A 42 -6.29 -18.13 8.27
C GLN A 42 -6.01 -19.10 7.13
N VAL A 43 -4.91 -18.85 6.42
CA VAL A 43 -4.48 -19.61 5.26
C VAL A 43 -3.68 -20.84 5.71
N GLY A 44 -4.36 -21.99 5.66
CA GLY A 44 -3.78 -23.32 5.73
C GLY A 44 -3.21 -23.75 4.37
N ARG A 45 -3.69 -24.86 3.81
CA ARG A 45 -3.30 -25.30 2.46
C ARG A 45 -4.20 -24.66 1.41
N VAL A 46 -3.60 -23.92 0.47
CA VAL A 46 -4.27 -23.42 -0.74
C VAL A 46 -3.74 -24.21 -1.94
N PHE A 47 -4.64 -24.67 -2.79
CA PHE A 47 -4.26 -25.32 -4.03
C PHE A 47 -5.27 -25.00 -5.13
N LEU A 48 -4.96 -23.96 -5.90
CA LEU A 48 -5.76 -23.45 -6.99
C LEU A 48 -4.93 -23.40 -8.28
N PRO A 49 -4.50 -24.56 -8.81
CA PRO A 49 -3.53 -24.65 -9.91
C PRO A 49 -4.05 -24.11 -11.25
N ALA A 50 -5.34 -23.82 -11.37
CA ALA A 50 -5.96 -23.24 -12.57
C ALA A 50 -6.29 -21.75 -12.41
N LEU A 51 -6.03 -21.16 -11.22
CA LEU A 51 -6.45 -19.80 -10.90
C LEU A 51 -5.57 -18.79 -11.63
N LYS A 52 -6.20 -17.98 -12.48
CA LYS A 52 -5.55 -16.93 -13.26
C LYS A 52 -5.84 -15.54 -12.73
N SER A 53 -6.94 -15.36 -12.01
CA SER A 53 -7.37 -14.06 -11.51
C SER A 53 -7.80 -14.16 -10.05
N LEU A 54 -7.18 -13.32 -9.21
CA LEU A 54 -7.49 -13.19 -7.79
C LEU A 54 -7.85 -11.73 -7.49
N SER A 55 -8.97 -11.52 -6.81
CA SER A 55 -9.39 -10.19 -6.37
C SER A 55 -9.66 -10.20 -4.86
N LEU A 56 -8.92 -9.38 -4.13
CA LEU A 56 -9.06 -9.17 -2.69
C LEU A 56 -9.64 -7.77 -2.50
N LEU A 57 -10.89 -7.70 -2.02
CA LEU A 57 -11.65 -6.46 -1.88
C LEU A 57 -11.97 -6.20 -0.42
N SER A 58 -11.29 -5.24 0.19
CA SER A 58 -11.49 -4.82 1.57
C SER A 58 -11.35 -5.98 2.56
N VAL A 59 -10.41 -6.90 2.29
CA VAL A 59 -10.15 -8.06 3.16
C VAL A 59 -9.27 -7.60 4.31
N TYR A 60 -9.87 -7.53 5.49
CA TYR A 60 -9.21 -7.06 6.69
C TYR A 60 -8.24 -8.13 7.24
N MET A 61 -7.11 -7.73 7.82
CA MET A 61 -6.24 -8.61 8.61
C MET A 61 -5.64 -9.85 7.90
N ILE A 62 -5.43 -9.84 6.57
CA ILE A 62 -4.53 -10.84 5.97
C ILE A 62 -3.09 -10.40 6.25
N ASP A 63 -2.42 -11.08 7.17
CA ASP A 63 -0.99 -10.88 7.39
C ASP A 63 -0.15 -11.34 6.18
N HIS A 64 1.11 -10.90 6.14
CA HIS A 64 2.02 -11.26 5.05
C HIS A 64 2.16 -12.79 4.87
N PRO A 65 2.37 -13.60 5.92
CA PRO A 65 2.44 -15.07 5.78
C PRO A 65 1.21 -15.71 5.14
N ASN A 66 0.01 -15.27 5.51
CA ASN A 66 -1.23 -15.80 4.95
C ASN A 66 -1.40 -15.39 3.49
N TYR A 67 -1.09 -14.14 3.17
CA TYR A 67 -1.10 -13.66 1.79
C TYR A 67 -0.10 -14.42 0.91
N SER A 68 1.15 -14.60 1.35
CA SER A 68 2.17 -15.34 0.59
C SER A 68 1.72 -16.78 0.32
N ARG A 69 1.16 -17.49 1.31
CA ARG A 69 0.59 -18.84 1.10
C ARG A 69 -0.56 -18.86 0.09
N LEU A 70 -1.39 -17.82 0.05
CA LEU A 70 -2.48 -17.71 -0.92
C LEU A 70 -1.94 -17.57 -2.34
N VAL A 71 -0.94 -16.72 -2.54
CA VAL A 71 -0.28 -16.50 -3.83
C VAL A 71 0.50 -17.74 -4.27
N ASP A 72 1.27 -18.36 -3.37
CA ASP A 72 2.03 -19.61 -3.61
C ASP A 72 1.13 -20.78 -4.03
N GLY A 73 -0.10 -20.82 -3.48
CA GLY A 73 -1.11 -21.81 -3.85
C GLY A 73 -1.70 -21.62 -5.26
N CYS A 74 -1.36 -20.53 -5.94
CA CYS A 74 -1.89 -20.12 -7.25
C CYS A 74 -0.75 -19.96 -8.29
N PRO A 75 -0.11 -21.06 -8.73
CA PRO A 75 1.12 -21.01 -9.55
C PRO A 75 0.95 -20.39 -10.95
N VAL A 76 -0.29 -20.26 -11.44
CA VAL A 76 -0.61 -19.70 -12.77
C VAL A 76 -1.36 -18.36 -12.67
N LEU A 77 -1.29 -17.70 -11.52
CA LEU A 77 -1.96 -16.41 -11.27
C LEU A 77 -1.36 -15.32 -12.17
N GLU A 78 -2.16 -14.73 -13.06
CA GLU A 78 -1.72 -13.71 -14.01
C GLU A 78 -2.23 -12.30 -13.65
N ASP A 79 -3.40 -12.21 -13.00
CA ASP A 79 -4.08 -10.95 -12.67
C ASP A 79 -4.41 -10.89 -11.17
N LEU A 80 -3.82 -9.93 -10.48
CA LEU A 80 -4.02 -9.69 -9.07
C LEU A 80 -4.59 -8.29 -8.84
N PHE A 81 -5.74 -8.25 -8.16
CA PHE A 81 -6.40 -7.01 -7.77
C PHE A 81 -6.54 -6.94 -6.25
N ILE A 82 -5.90 -5.94 -5.63
CA ILE A 82 -5.97 -5.66 -4.20
C ILE A 82 -6.61 -4.29 -4.03
N ARG A 83 -7.71 -4.24 -3.29
CA ARG A 83 -8.32 -3.01 -2.80
C ARG A 83 -8.35 -3.10 -1.29
N ASP A 84 -7.67 -2.17 -0.64
CA ASP A 84 -7.69 -2.03 0.80
C ASP A 84 -8.43 -0.74 1.18
N ASP A 85 -9.60 -0.92 1.78
CA ASP A 85 -10.41 0.18 2.31
C ASP A 85 -10.26 0.29 3.85
N GLY A 86 -9.37 -0.51 4.47
CA GLY A 86 -9.12 -0.60 5.91
C GLY A 86 -7.64 -0.46 6.28
N GLU A 87 -7.17 -1.15 7.31
CA GLU A 87 -5.76 -1.10 7.71
C GLU A 87 -4.85 -1.81 6.69
N PRO A 88 -3.74 -1.17 6.27
CA PRO A 88 -2.90 -1.68 5.21
C PRO A 88 -2.20 -2.98 5.62
N GLY A 89 -2.60 -4.11 5.03
CA GLY A 89 -1.93 -5.40 5.28
C GLY A 89 -1.42 -6.09 4.02
N CYS A 90 -2.21 -6.11 2.95
CA CYS A 90 -1.98 -7.06 1.85
C CYS A 90 -1.25 -6.46 0.63
N GLY A 91 -1.19 -5.13 0.52
CA GLY A 91 -0.68 -4.44 -0.67
C GLY A 91 0.79 -4.03 -0.62
N ALA A 92 1.50 -4.35 0.47
CA ALA A 92 2.87 -3.88 0.70
C ALA A 92 3.95 -4.81 0.13
N PHE A 93 3.72 -6.13 0.17
CA PHE A 93 4.69 -7.13 -0.26
C PHE A 93 4.08 -8.06 -1.29
N ILE A 94 4.69 -8.13 -2.47
CA ILE A 94 4.21 -8.96 -3.57
C ILE A 94 5.40 -9.70 -4.14
N GLU A 95 5.43 -11.01 -3.92
CA GLU A 95 6.45 -11.92 -4.45
C GLU A 95 5.76 -12.95 -5.33
N SER A 96 5.84 -12.77 -6.66
CA SER A 96 5.24 -13.73 -7.58
C SER A 96 5.79 -13.64 -8.99
N ALA A 97 6.32 -14.76 -9.47
CA ALA A 97 6.86 -14.85 -10.82
C ALA A 97 5.79 -14.99 -11.92
N SER A 98 4.54 -15.29 -11.59
CA SER A 98 3.47 -15.55 -12.57
C SER A 98 2.61 -14.32 -12.89
N ILE A 99 2.57 -13.33 -11.97
CA ILE A 99 1.72 -12.15 -12.10
C ILE A 99 2.20 -11.29 -13.26
N LYS A 100 1.26 -10.96 -14.16
CA LYS A 100 1.47 -10.07 -15.31
C LYS A 100 0.78 -8.73 -15.13
N ARG A 101 -0.30 -8.70 -14.37
CA ARG A 101 -1.12 -7.53 -14.11
C ARG A 101 -1.35 -7.39 -12.62
N LEU A 102 -0.91 -6.26 -12.07
CA LEU A 102 -1.09 -5.91 -10.68
C LEU A 102 -1.86 -4.60 -10.54
N VAL A 103 -2.89 -4.61 -9.70
CA VAL A 103 -3.61 -3.40 -9.29
C VAL A 103 -3.69 -3.36 -7.77
N VAL A 104 -3.13 -2.30 -7.18
CA VAL A 104 -3.15 -2.06 -5.74
C VAL A 104 -3.79 -0.71 -5.48
N PHE A 105 -4.84 -0.72 -4.66
CA PHE A 105 -5.58 0.49 -4.32
C PHE A 105 -5.83 0.56 -2.82
N THR A 106 -5.12 1.45 -2.14
CA THR A 106 -5.18 1.64 -0.69
C THR A 106 -5.78 3.01 -0.39
N ARG A 107 -6.88 3.07 0.40
CA ARG A 107 -7.56 4.33 0.74
C ARG A 107 -7.26 4.86 2.13
N CYS A 108 -6.82 4.00 3.04
CA CYS A 108 -6.88 4.31 4.45
C CYS A 108 -5.54 4.76 5.05
N ARG A 109 -5.71 5.72 5.96
CA ARG A 109 -4.77 6.18 6.99
C ARG A 109 -4.44 5.03 7.96
N PRO A 110 -3.30 4.33 8.00
CA PRO A 110 -2.97 3.53 9.18
C PRO A 110 -3.09 4.40 10.42
N VAL A 111 -3.74 3.83 11.42
CA VAL A 111 -4.14 4.51 12.66
C VAL A 111 -2.91 4.77 13.53
N ASP A 112 -1.93 3.85 13.47
CA ASP A 112 -0.64 3.97 14.13
C ASP A 112 0.42 4.43 13.13
N ARG A 113 0.97 5.64 13.32
CA ARG A 113 2.07 6.16 12.48
C ARG A 113 3.25 5.17 12.46
N ASP A 114 3.58 4.52 13.57
CA ASP A 114 4.76 3.63 13.63
C ASP A 114 4.61 2.32 12.83
N MET A 115 3.39 1.88 12.52
CA MET A 115 3.12 0.68 11.70
C MET A 115 2.81 1.02 10.23
N ALA A 116 2.71 2.31 9.93
CA ALA A 116 2.25 2.87 8.65
C ALA A 116 3.34 2.99 7.59
N HIS A 117 4.60 2.85 8.00
CA HIS A 117 5.75 3.37 7.27
C HIS A 117 6.54 2.27 6.54
N ASP A 118 6.03 1.03 6.60
CA ASP A 118 6.79 -0.11 6.14
C ASP A 118 6.95 -0.15 4.62
N LEU A 119 8.19 -0.48 4.27
CA LEU A 119 8.71 -0.82 2.96
C LEU A 119 7.66 -1.44 2.02
N ILE A 120 7.54 -0.88 0.82
CA ILE A 120 6.82 -1.54 -0.28
C ILE A 120 7.82 -2.36 -1.06
N CYS A 121 7.63 -3.67 -1.15
CA CYS A 121 8.49 -4.57 -1.91
C CYS A 121 7.71 -5.37 -2.95
N PHE A 122 7.98 -5.12 -4.24
CA PHE A 122 7.42 -5.91 -5.34
C PHE A 122 8.53 -6.66 -6.08
N GLU A 123 8.48 -7.99 -6.01
CA GLU A 123 9.29 -8.92 -6.78
C GLU A 123 8.39 -9.67 -7.77
N ALA A 124 8.39 -9.24 -9.02
CA ALA A 124 7.46 -9.74 -10.03
C ALA A 124 8.06 -9.76 -11.45
N PRO A 125 8.93 -10.75 -11.77
CA PRO A 125 9.65 -10.85 -13.05
C PRO A 125 8.77 -10.88 -14.31
N SER A 126 7.50 -11.29 -14.18
CA SER A 126 6.56 -11.35 -15.30
C SER A 126 5.63 -10.14 -15.40
N LEU A 127 5.79 -9.12 -14.53
CA LEU A 127 4.85 -8.01 -14.45
C LEU A 127 4.97 -7.11 -15.69
N VAL A 128 3.84 -6.88 -16.36
CA VAL A 128 3.74 -6.04 -17.57
C VAL A 128 2.94 -4.76 -17.31
N TYR A 129 1.97 -4.82 -16.40
CA TYR A 129 1.09 -3.70 -16.06
C TYR A 129 1.00 -3.52 -14.54
N LEU A 130 1.20 -2.27 -14.09
CA LEU A 130 1.05 -1.86 -12.70
C LEU A 130 0.09 -0.67 -12.59
N ASP A 131 -0.94 -0.80 -11.74
CA ASP A 131 -1.80 0.33 -11.33
C ASP A 131 -1.73 0.44 -9.81
N TYR A 132 -0.91 1.38 -9.34
CA TYR A 132 -0.57 1.57 -7.94
C TYR A 132 -1.12 2.90 -7.43
N SER A 133 -2.05 2.82 -6.47
CA SER A 133 -2.69 3.97 -5.86
C SER A 133 -2.67 3.83 -4.34
N SER A 134 -1.82 4.61 -3.67
CA SER A 134 -1.66 4.55 -2.21
C SER A 134 -1.18 5.90 -1.67
N TYR A 135 -1.02 6.01 -0.35
CA TYR A 135 -0.19 7.04 0.25
C TYR A 135 1.30 6.74 -0.02
N VAL A 136 2.14 7.77 -0.04
CA VAL A 136 3.58 7.58 -0.30
C VAL A 136 4.24 6.85 0.87
N SER A 137 4.86 5.70 0.63
CA SER A 137 5.58 4.94 1.66
C SER A 137 6.95 5.52 1.96
N GLU A 138 7.57 5.14 3.08
CA GLU A 138 8.91 5.60 3.46
C GLU A 138 9.98 5.09 2.49
N SER A 139 9.85 3.82 2.09
CA SER A 139 10.78 3.15 1.21
C SER A 139 10.06 2.26 0.19
N TYR A 140 10.74 2.06 -0.93
CA TYR A 140 10.29 1.23 -2.02
C TYR A 140 11.43 0.31 -2.48
N GLU A 141 11.11 -0.94 -2.73
CA GLU A 141 11.96 -1.96 -3.32
C GLU A 141 11.20 -2.60 -4.48
N PHE A 142 11.71 -2.44 -5.68
CA PHE A 142 11.12 -3.02 -6.89
C PHE A 142 12.20 -3.90 -7.51
N ILE A 143 11.94 -5.20 -7.55
CA ILE A 143 12.89 -6.24 -7.90
C ILE A 143 12.37 -6.95 -9.14
N ASP A 144 13.25 -7.13 -10.13
CA ASP A 144 12.97 -7.85 -11.37
C ASP A 144 11.70 -7.35 -12.09
N LEU A 145 11.65 -6.09 -12.50
CA LEU A 145 10.51 -5.52 -13.24
C LEU A 145 10.85 -5.18 -14.70
N ASP A 146 11.78 -5.91 -15.30
CA ASP A 146 12.29 -5.64 -16.65
C ASP A 146 11.20 -5.73 -17.74
N LEU A 147 10.11 -6.46 -17.48
CA LEU A 147 8.98 -6.60 -18.40
C LEU A 147 7.87 -5.57 -18.20
N LEU A 148 8.01 -4.65 -17.23
CA LEU A 148 6.97 -3.67 -16.91
C LEU A 148 6.90 -2.60 -18.00
N VAL A 149 5.75 -2.50 -18.67
CA VAL A 149 5.56 -1.65 -19.85
C VAL A 149 4.61 -0.49 -19.59
N ASP A 150 3.56 -0.71 -18.80
CA ASP A 150 2.50 0.27 -18.53
C ASP A 150 2.32 0.44 -17.02
N VAL A 151 2.47 1.69 -16.57
CA VAL A 151 2.37 2.05 -15.15
C VAL A 151 1.40 3.20 -14.97
N ARG A 152 0.50 3.04 -14.00
CA ARG A 152 -0.41 4.07 -13.53
C ARG A 152 -0.14 4.32 -12.06
N LEU A 153 0.24 5.54 -11.71
CA LEU A 153 0.50 5.93 -10.33
C LEU A 153 -0.53 6.96 -9.86
N SER A 154 -1.10 6.70 -8.69
CA SER A 154 -1.97 7.63 -7.97
C SER A 154 -1.54 7.76 -6.51
N LEU A 155 -0.43 8.44 -6.26
CA LEU A 155 0.12 8.65 -4.93
C LEU A 155 -0.56 9.81 -4.19
N LYS A 156 -0.57 9.77 -2.85
CA LYS A 156 -1.05 10.86 -1.97
C LYS A 156 -0.06 11.11 -0.84
N LEU A 157 0.14 12.36 -0.45
CA LEU A 157 0.98 12.71 0.69
C LEU A 157 0.30 12.43 2.05
N TRP A 158 1.13 12.29 3.09
CA TRP A 158 0.65 12.07 4.45
C TRP A 158 0.00 13.32 5.06
N GLU A 159 0.48 14.51 4.73
CA GLU A 159 -0.08 15.78 5.21
C GLU A 159 0.05 16.85 4.11
N SER A 160 -0.86 17.81 4.08
CA SER A 160 -0.80 18.97 3.18
C SER A 160 0.21 19.99 3.72
N THR A 161 1.10 20.50 2.87
CA THR A 161 2.14 21.51 3.19
C THR A 161 1.61 22.89 3.65
N ASN A 162 0.34 23.02 4.05
CA ASN A 162 -0.32 24.31 4.27
C ASN A 162 -0.34 24.78 5.73
N ASP A 163 0.13 23.98 6.69
CA ASP A 163 0.14 24.35 8.12
C ASP A 163 1.54 24.76 8.63
N ILE A 164 2.35 25.40 7.78
CA ILE A 164 3.61 26.02 8.22
C ILE A 164 3.33 27.48 8.57
N ASP A 165 2.77 27.69 9.77
CA ASP A 165 2.68 29.03 10.35
C ASP A 165 4.07 29.41 10.87
N TYR A 166 4.81 30.16 10.05
CA TYR A 166 6.04 30.82 10.47
C TYR A 166 5.65 32.02 11.33
N SER A 167 5.36 31.76 12.60
CA SER A 167 5.42 32.80 13.63
C SER A 167 6.66 32.58 14.47
N ASP A 168 7.83 32.78 13.84
CA ASP A 168 8.98 33.31 14.56
C ASP A 168 8.65 34.79 14.78
N ASP A 169 8.18 35.13 15.97
CA ASP A 169 8.43 36.45 16.56
C ASP A 169 8.97 36.15 17.97
N ASP A 170 10.30 36.14 18.04
CA ASP A 170 11.03 36.44 19.27
C ASP A 170 10.56 37.83 19.73
N ASP A 171 10.03 37.93 20.95
CA ASP A 171 10.14 39.13 21.76
C ASP A 171 10.23 38.68 23.22
N ASP A 172 11.46 38.76 23.74
CA ASP A 172 11.77 38.88 25.17
C ASP A 172 10.94 40.04 25.78
N ASP A 173 10.50 39.89 27.02
CA ASP A 173 10.64 40.90 28.09
C ASP A 173 9.81 40.49 29.33
N ASP A 174 10.55 40.06 30.35
CA ASP A 174 10.55 40.52 31.74
C ASP A 174 9.27 40.59 32.62
N ASP A 175 9.54 40.17 33.86
CA ASP A 175 9.08 40.71 35.16
C ASP A 175 8.06 39.90 35.99
N ASP A 176 8.67 39.22 36.98
CA ASP A 176 8.43 39.30 38.42
C ASP A 176 7.05 38.99 39.03
N ASP A 177 7.14 37.96 39.89
CA ASP A 177 6.81 37.98 41.32
C ASP A 177 5.49 37.37 41.85
N ASP A 178 5.75 36.64 42.95
CA ASP A 178 4.92 36.36 44.12
C ASP A 178 3.98 35.14 44.14
N ALA A 179 4.60 34.05 44.61
CA ALA A 179 4.31 33.36 45.88
C ALA A 179 2.98 32.59 46.07
N GLU A 180 3.19 31.27 46.14
CA GLU A 180 2.67 30.29 47.11
C GLU A 180 1.16 30.29 47.44
N ASP A 181 0.47 29.23 47.00
CA ASP A 181 -0.32 28.39 47.91
C ASP A 181 -0.73 27.06 47.23
N ASP A 182 -0.26 25.98 47.84
CA ASP A 182 -0.86 24.65 48.03
C ASP A 182 -1.36 23.81 46.84
N ASP A 183 -0.52 22.82 46.53
CA ASP A 183 -0.86 21.41 46.29
C ASP A 183 -2.20 21.11 45.60
N ASP A 184 -2.20 21.19 44.27
CA ASP A 184 -2.85 20.17 43.44
C ASP A 184 -2.27 20.21 42.01
N ASP A 185 -1.84 19.04 41.56
CA ASP A 185 -1.48 18.70 40.18
C ASP A 185 -0.10 19.15 39.68
N ASP A 186 0.92 18.34 39.99
CA ASP A 186 2.22 18.43 39.34
C ASP A 186 2.63 17.11 38.67
N ASN A 187 2.68 17.22 37.34
CA ASN A 187 3.87 16.92 36.56
C ASN A 187 3.94 15.52 35.90
N LEU A 188 3.15 15.36 34.84
CA LEU A 188 3.70 14.78 33.60
C LEU A 188 3.87 15.89 32.56
N LYS A 189 4.96 16.67 32.69
CA LYS A 189 5.57 17.41 31.58
C LYS A 189 5.98 16.41 30.49
N SER A 190 5.04 16.02 29.63
CA SER A 190 5.39 15.43 28.34
C SER A 190 5.71 16.56 27.39
N PHE A 191 7.00 16.72 27.14
CA PHE A 191 7.60 17.41 26.02
C PHE A 191 6.91 17.02 24.70
N TYR A 192 5.81 17.66 24.34
CA TYR A 192 5.37 17.72 22.95
C TYR A 192 5.87 19.02 22.37
N GLY A 193 7.18 19.09 22.14
CA GLY A 193 7.67 19.92 21.05
C GLY A 193 6.89 19.48 19.82
N LYS A 194 6.17 20.41 19.18
CA LYS A 194 5.53 20.18 17.88
C LYS A 194 6.59 19.56 16.97
N GLN A 195 6.56 18.24 16.80
CA GLN A 195 7.47 17.58 15.89
C GLN A 195 7.16 18.19 14.52
N LYS A 196 8.19 18.82 13.95
CA LYS A 196 8.16 19.38 12.62
C LYS A 196 7.52 18.34 11.69
N PRO A 197 6.48 18.69 10.90
CA PRO A 197 5.83 17.72 10.05
C PRO A 197 6.88 17.15 9.10
N LEU A 198 7.20 15.88 9.30
CA LEU A 198 8.11 15.14 8.45
C LEU A 198 7.39 15.00 7.11
N ILE A 199 7.91 15.66 6.08
CA ILE A 199 7.47 15.44 4.71
C ILE A 199 7.93 14.02 4.37
N PHE A 200 7.02 13.06 4.55
CA PHE A 200 7.31 11.66 4.26
C PHE A 200 7.14 11.38 2.78
N GLY A 201 8.12 10.66 2.23
CA GLY A 201 7.99 9.95 0.97
C GLY A 201 9.13 10.20 -0.01
N ASP A 202 10.18 9.39 0.06
CA ASP A 202 11.18 9.33 -1.01
C ASP A 202 10.68 8.39 -2.12
N VAL A 203 10.14 8.98 -3.18
CA VAL A 203 9.70 8.23 -4.37
C VAL A 203 10.85 7.90 -5.32
N THR A 204 12.11 8.24 -5.00
CA THR A 204 13.26 7.99 -5.87
C THR A 204 13.35 6.51 -6.22
N LYS A 205 13.22 5.63 -5.21
CA LYS A 205 13.26 4.18 -5.42
C LYS A 205 12.09 3.64 -6.24
N LEU A 206 10.91 4.23 -6.09
CA LEU A 206 9.76 3.94 -6.95
C LEU A 206 10.05 4.29 -8.40
N VAL A 207 10.61 5.48 -8.65
CA VAL A 207 10.96 5.95 -9.99
C VAL A 207 12.08 5.11 -10.61
N GLU A 208 13.10 4.75 -9.82
CA GLU A 208 14.17 3.83 -10.24
C GLU A 208 13.61 2.46 -10.65
N GLY A 209 12.69 1.92 -9.84
CA GLY A 209 12.06 0.62 -10.06
C GLY A 209 11.21 0.50 -11.33
N ILE A 210 10.61 1.60 -11.77
CA ILE A 210 9.76 1.65 -12.98
C ILE A 210 10.49 2.25 -14.20
N SER A 211 11.82 2.22 -14.21
CA SER A 211 12.63 2.91 -15.21
C SER A 211 12.50 2.39 -16.65
N ASN A 212 12.05 1.14 -16.85
CA ASN A 212 11.96 0.48 -18.17
C ASN A 212 10.60 0.62 -18.88
N ILE A 213 9.74 1.55 -18.43
CA ILE A 213 8.35 1.66 -18.90
C ILE A 213 8.20 2.43 -20.21
N THR A 214 7.14 2.11 -20.95
CA THR A 214 6.76 2.84 -22.18
C THR A 214 5.67 3.88 -21.93
N THR A 215 4.79 3.62 -20.96
CA THR A 215 3.63 4.46 -20.67
C THR A 215 3.57 4.71 -19.16
N LEU A 216 3.52 5.98 -18.78
CA LEU A 216 3.33 6.42 -17.40
C LEU A 216 2.10 7.32 -17.32
N HIS A 217 1.09 6.89 -16.58
CA HIS A 217 -0.07 7.70 -16.25
C HIS A 217 0.01 8.17 -14.81
N LEU A 218 0.02 9.49 -14.60
CA LEU A 218 -0.05 10.09 -13.28
C LEU A 218 -1.46 10.63 -13.03
N SER A 219 -2.01 10.34 -11.85
CA SER A 219 -3.27 10.91 -11.39
C SER A 219 -3.10 12.39 -11.01
N PRO A 220 -4.11 13.26 -11.20
CA PRO A 220 -4.05 14.66 -10.80
C PRO A 220 -3.71 14.87 -9.31
N ASN A 221 -4.10 13.92 -8.46
CA ASN A 221 -3.84 13.97 -7.02
C ASN A 221 -2.40 13.55 -6.64
N SER A 222 -1.59 13.10 -7.60
CA SER A 222 -0.20 12.65 -7.36
C SER A 222 0.83 13.76 -7.27
N LEU A 223 0.41 15.03 -7.35
CA LEU A 223 1.29 16.18 -7.60
C LEU A 223 1.29 17.24 -6.48
N GLU A 224 1.17 16.82 -5.21
CA GLU A 224 1.63 17.66 -4.08
C GLU A 224 3.03 17.27 -3.58
N GLY A 225 3.55 16.10 -3.97
CA GLY A 225 4.95 15.74 -3.82
C GLY A 225 5.77 16.29 -4.99
N ARG A 226 6.84 17.04 -4.72
CA ARG A 226 7.71 17.59 -5.77
C ARG A 226 8.36 16.48 -6.59
N PHE A 227 7.74 16.10 -7.72
CA PHE A 227 8.41 15.42 -8.83
C PHE A 227 9.39 16.40 -9.49
N PHE A 228 10.56 16.62 -8.88
CA PHE A 228 11.67 17.30 -9.55
C PHE A 228 12.80 16.30 -9.75
N SER A 229 13.12 16.08 -11.03
CA SER A 229 14.24 15.30 -11.58
C SER A 229 14.03 13.80 -11.74
N ALA A 230 13.54 13.37 -12.93
CA ALA A 230 13.95 12.09 -13.53
C ALA A 230 13.54 11.87 -15.01
N THR A 231 12.83 12.77 -15.69
CA THR A 231 12.47 12.56 -17.11
C THR A 231 12.70 13.80 -17.97
N CYS A 232 13.92 14.34 -17.94
CA CYS A 232 14.42 15.15 -19.04
C CYS A 232 15.96 15.17 -19.06
N SER A 233 16.54 14.01 -19.38
CA SER A 233 17.94 13.90 -19.82
C SER A 233 17.99 13.20 -21.18
N SER A 234 17.16 13.65 -22.11
CA SER A 234 17.32 13.42 -23.55
C SER A 234 17.30 14.75 -24.28
N SER A 235 18.17 15.67 -23.86
CA SER A 235 18.68 16.75 -24.70
C SER A 235 19.56 16.16 -25.79
N SER A 236 18.95 15.57 -26.81
CA SER A 236 19.55 15.42 -28.14
C SER A 236 18.48 15.01 -29.15
N CYS A 237 17.56 15.93 -29.46
CA CYS A 237 16.91 15.98 -30.76
C CYS A 237 16.58 17.42 -31.14
N CYS A 238 17.30 17.89 -32.16
CA CYS A 238 16.89 18.83 -33.21
C CYS A 238 17.04 20.35 -32.99
N ASN A 239 18.12 20.87 -33.63
CA ASN A 239 18.32 22.14 -34.33
C ASN A 239 18.02 23.47 -33.64
#